data_AF-A0A258Y845-F1
#
_entry.id   AF-A0A258Y845-F1
#
_cell.length_a   1.000
_cell.length_b   1.000
_cell.length_c   1.000
_cell.angle_alpha   90.00
_cell.angle_beta   90.00
_cell.angle_gamma   90.00
#
_symmetry.space_group_name_H-M   'P 1'
#
loop_
_entity.id
_entity.type
_entity.pdbx_description
1 polymer ?
#
loop_
_entity_poly.entity_id
_entity_poly.type
_entity_poly.pdbx_seq_one_letter_code
_entity_poly.pdbx_strand_id
1 'polypeptide(L)'
;MKLRACLFLWLICSYAIAQRLPDKIYQPSIHGVKLFQQNNQSSVPILQLNAGDQLELHFDDFNNYPKNFFYTYQLCNADWTPANVNVFDYIKGFKGSINSSSEIRALPSPITR
;
A
#
# COMPACT_ATOMS: atom_id res chain seq x y z
N MET A 1 -4.37 -35.75 29.58
CA MET A 1 -5.07 -34.51 29.17
C MET A 1 -4.18 -33.53 28.39
N LYS A 2 -2.88 -33.39 28.73
CA LYS A 2 -1.96 -32.46 28.04
C LYS A 2 -1.68 -32.79 26.56
N LEU A 3 -1.56 -34.08 26.20
CA LEU A 3 -1.26 -34.52 24.82
C LEU A 3 -2.39 -34.23 23.80
N ARG A 4 -3.65 -34.34 24.23
CA ARG A 4 -4.82 -34.05 23.39
C ARG A 4 -4.98 -32.54 23.13
N ALA A 5 -4.66 -31.72 24.12
CA ALA A 5 -4.61 -30.27 23.96
C ALA A 5 -3.51 -29.84 22.97
N CYS A 6 -2.33 -30.48 23.01
CA CYS A 6 -1.25 -30.22 22.06
C CYS A 6 -1.62 -30.61 20.61
N LEU A 7 -2.29 -31.75 20.41
CA LEU A 7 -2.77 -32.18 19.08
C LEU A 7 -3.83 -31.22 18.51
N PHE A 8 -4.75 -30.74 19.34
CA PHE A 8 -5.73 -29.73 18.94
C PHE A 8 -5.05 -28.39 18.59
N LEU A 9 -4.08 -27.95 19.39
CA LEU A 9 -3.35 -26.71 19.15
C LEU A 9 -2.51 -26.78 17.86
N TRP A 10 -1.95 -27.95 17.55
CA TRP A 10 -1.22 -28.19 16.30
C TRP A 10 -2.13 -28.15 15.07
N LEU A 11 -3.32 -28.77 15.16
CA LEU A 11 -4.31 -28.76 14.09
C LEU A 11 -4.85 -27.36 13.78
N ILE A 12 -5.04 -26.51 14.79
CA ILE A 12 -5.57 -25.15 14.63
C ILE A 12 -4.52 -24.21 14.01
N CYS A 13 -3.23 -24.41 14.30
CA CYS A 13 -2.15 -23.55 13.80
C CYS A 13 -1.84 -23.79 12.31
N SER A 14 -2.07 -25.00 11.79
CA SER A 14 -1.82 -25.35 10.39
C SER A 14 -2.77 -24.71 9.37
N TYR A 15 -3.89 -24.11 9.79
CA TYR A 15 -4.86 -23.45 8.90
C TYR A 15 -4.74 -21.92 8.88
N ALA A 16 -3.73 -21.34 9.52
CA ALA A 16 -3.50 -19.90 9.45
C ALA A 16 -2.97 -19.52 8.05
N ILE A 17 -3.87 -19.11 7.15
CA ILE A 17 -3.49 -18.47 5.90
C ILE A 17 -3.10 -17.03 6.22
N ALA A 18 -1.80 -16.72 6.10
CA ALA A 18 -1.28 -15.37 6.18
C ALA A 18 -1.73 -14.51 4.97
N GLN A 19 -1.59 -13.19 5.07
CA GLN A 19 -1.93 -12.25 4.00
C GLN A 19 -1.31 -12.69 2.66
N ARG A 20 -2.16 -12.84 1.63
CA ARG A 20 -1.77 -13.48 0.36
C ARG A 20 -0.73 -12.67 -0.42
N LEU A 21 -0.71 -11.35 -0.22
CA LEU A 21 0.26 -10.40 -0.77
C LEU A 21 0.62 -9.38 0.32
N PRO A 22 1.72 -9.60 1.07
CA PRO A 22 2.22 -8.57 1.97
C PRO A 22 2.80 -7.39 1.16
N ASP A 23 2.65 -6.18 1.69
CA ASP A 23 3.31 -5.01 1.15
C ASP A 23 4.81 -5.26 1.04
N LYS A 24 5.39 -4.89 -0.10
CA LYS A 24 6.80 -5.18 -0.40
C LYS A 24 7.50 -3.96 -0.96
N ILE A 25 8.62 -3.63 -0.32
CA ILE A 25 9.59 -2.65 -0.81
C ILE A 25 10.60 -3.40 -1.68
N TYR A 26 10.73 -3.00 -2.93
CA TYR A 26 11.64 -3.63 -3.90
C TYR A 26 12.98 -2.91 -4.02
N GLN A 27 13.01 -1.62 -3.69
CA GLN A 27 14.20 -0.78 -3.78
C GLN A 27 14.79 -0.57 -2.37
N PRO A 28 16.03 -0.99 -2.10
CA PRO A 28 16.60 -0.91 -0.75
C PRO A 28 16.77 0.50 -0.19
N SER A 29 16.84 1.52 -1.06
CA SER A 29 16.95 2.92 -0.63
C SER A 29 15.63 3.53 -0.17
N ILE A 30 14.51 2.86 -0.45
CA ILE A 30 13.18 3.34 -0.10
C ILE A 30 12.81 2.83 1.29
N HIS A 31 12.43 3.76 2.17
CA HIS A 31 12.06 3.46 3.55
C HIS A 31 10.80 4.22 3.97
N GLY A 32 10.24 3.82 5.11
CA GLY A 32 9.13 4.56 5.73
C GLY A 32 7.85 4.61 4.92
N VAL A 33 7.62 3.65 4.01
CA VAL A 33 6.42 3.63 3.15
C VAL A 33 5.17 3.57 4.00
N LYS A 34 4.30 4.58 3.86
CA LYS A 34 3.01 4.69 4.54
C LYS A 34 1.95 5.19 3.58
N LEU A 35 0.76 4.60 3.66
CA LEU A 35 -0.43 5.02 2.94
C LEU A 35 -1.55 5.25 3.94
N PHE A 36 -2.13 6.44 3.96
CA PHE A 36 -3.12 6.84 4.95
C PHE A 36 -4.06 7.90 4.38
N GLN A 37 -5.21 8.12 5.01
CA GLN A 37 -6.13 9.20 4.64
C GLN A 37 -5.49 10.57 4.86
N GLN A 38 -5.67 11.46 3.90
CA GLN A 38 -5.18 12.84 3.98
C GLN A 38 -5.50 13.49 5.34
N ASN A 39 -4.50 14.18 5.92
CA ASN A 39 -4.54 14.78 7.26
C ASN A 39 -4.64 13.81 8.45
N ASN A 40 -4.56 12.50 8.24
CA ASN A 40 -4.62 11.51 9.31
C ASN A 40 -3.59 10.37 9.12
N GLN A 41 -2.35 10.62 9.55
CA GLN A 41 -1.21 9.69 9.40
C GLN A 41 -1.35 8.37 10.17
N SER A 42 -2.30 8.27 11.11
CA SER A 42 -2.56 7.06 11.88
C SER A 42 -3.74 6.24 11.34
N SER A 43 -4.40 6.74 10.29
CA SER A 43 -5.54 6.05 9.68
C SER A 43 -5.09 4.86 8.84
N VAL A 44 -6.03 3.94 8.65
CA VAL A 44 -5.92 2.89 7.64
C VAL A 44 -6.27 3.45 6.26
N PRO A 45 -5.70 2.91 5.16
CA PRO A 45 -5.89 3.44 3.81
C PRO A 45 -7.23 3.00 3.20
N ILE A 46 -8.34 3.46 3.78
CA ILE A 46 -9.69 3.20 3.29
C ILE A 46 -10.28 4.53 2.81
N LEU A 47 -10.93 4.50 1.65
CA LEU A 47 -11.62 5.66 1.08
C LEU A 47 -13.09 5.34 0.88
N GLN A 48 -13.96 6.34 1.12
CA GLN A 48 -15.32 6.27 0.64
C GLN A 48 -15.39 6.76 -0.81
N LEU A 49 -15.92 5.91 -1.69
CA LEU A 49 -16.08 6.27 -3.10
C LEU A 49 -17.06 7.44 -3.25
N ASN A 50 -16.71 8.39 -4.11
CA ASN A 50 -17.47 9.61 -4.40
C ASN A 50 -17.62 10.60 -3.22
N ALA A 51 -16.87 10.43 -2.12
CA ALA A 51 -16.94 11.32 -0.95
C ALA A 51 -15.93 12.47 -0.96
N GLY A 52 -15.00 12.50 -1.92
CA GLY A 52 -13.92 13.49 -1.98
C GLY A 52 -12.70 13.14 -1.11
N ASP A 53 -12.77 12.04 -0.34
CA ASP A 53 -11.66 11.51 0.44
C ASP A 53 -10.42 11.25 -0.44
N GLN A 54 -9.23 11.45 0.13
CA GLN A 54 -7.94 11.24 -0.54
C GLN A 54 -7.00 10.43 0.34
N LEU A 55 -6.09 9.67 -0.30
CA LEU A 55 -4.97 9.01 0.36
C LEU A 55 -3.67 9.76 0.05
N GLU A 56 -2.75 9.72 1.00
CA GLU A 56 -1.40 10.23 0.88
C GLU A 56 -0.41 9.07 0.99
N LEU A 57 0.47 8.93 -0.01
CA LEU A 57 1.57 7.97 -0.03
C LEU A 57 2.86 8.69 0.33
N HIS A 58 3.42 8.35 1.49
CA HIS A 58 4.67 8.91 1.98
C HIS A 58 5.75 7.84 2.00
N PHE A 59 6.96 8.19 1.59
CA PHE A 59 8.15 7.36 1.69
C PHE A 59 9.39 8.25 1.64
N ASP A 60 10.51 7.72 2.14
CA ASP A 60 11.82 8.34 2.08
C ASP A 60 12.69 7.60 1.06
N ASP A 61 13.52 8.34 0.30
CA ASP A 61 14.58 7.76 -0.53
C ASP A 61 15.94 8.24 -0.02
N PHE A 62 16.75 7.32 0.50
CA PHE A 62 18.05 7.64 1.08
C PHE A 62 19.16 7.84 0.03
N ASN A 63 18.82 7.87 -1.26
CA ASN A 63 19.77 8.20 -2.32
C ASN A 63 19.94 9.71 -2.47
N ASN A 64 21.17 10.16 -2.71
CA ASN A 64 21.54 11.57 -2.82
C ASN A 64 21.27 12.23 -4.19
N TYR A 65 20.41 11.64 -5.04
CA TYR A 65 20.09 12.22 -6.34
C TYR A 65 18.56 12.32 -6.54
N PRO A 66 18.07 13.42 -7.15
CA PRO A 66 16.65 13.55 -7.46
C PRO A 66 16.19 12.44 -8.42
N LYS A 67 14.99 11.91 -8.16
CA LYS A 67 14.33 10.92 -9.01
C LYS A 67 12.89 11.35 -9.28
N ASN A 68 12.40 10.98 -10.45
CA ASN A 68 10.97 11.04 -10.76
C ASN A 68 10.35 9.71 -10.38
N PHE A 69 9.30 9.75 -9.55
CA PHE A 69 8.53 8.59 -9.15
C PHE A 69 7.19 8.59 -9.88
N PHE A 70 6.78 7.41 -10.35
CA PHE A 70 5.50 7.19 -10.99
C PHE A 70 4.77 6.09 -10.24
N TYR A 71 3.44 6.21 -10.17
CA TYR A 71 2.59 5.25 -9.49
C TYR A 71 1.39 4.87 -10.34
N THR A 72 0.75 3.76 -9.99
CA THR A 72 -0.50 3.29 -10.58
C THR A 72 -1.28 2.48 -9.56
N TYR A 73 -2.55 2.22 -9.85
CA TYR A 73 -3.40 1.36 -9.04
C TYR A 73 -3.67 0.04 -9.78
N GLN A 74 -3.59 -1.07 -9.05
CA GLN A 74 -4.05 -2.37 -9.53
C GLN A 74 -5.38 -2.69 -8.85
N LEU A 75 -6.43 -2.89 -9.65
CA LEU A 75 -7.69 -3.39 -9.12
C LEU A 75 -7.54 -4.89 -8.82
N CYS A 76 -7.97 -5.31 -7.63
CA CYS A 76 -7.94 -6.70 -7.20
C CYS A 76 -9.34 -7.15 -6.76
N ASN A 77 -9.59 -8.46 -6.85
CA ASN A 77 -10.76 -9.11 -6.26
C ASN A 77 -10.62 -9.19 -4.73
N ALA A 78 -11.69 -9.61 -4.05
CA ALA A 78 -11.69 -9.78 -2.59
C ALA A 78 -10.64 -10.78 -2.06
N ASP A 79 -10.20 -11.71 -2.90
CA ASP A 79 -9.14 -12.67 -2.59
C ASP A 79 -7.72 -12.19 -2.96
N TRP A 80 -7.59 -10.88 -3.27
CA TRP A 80 -6.38 -10.16 -3.68
C TRP A 80 -5.76 -10.59 -5.01
N THR A 81 -6.46 -11.41 -5.80
CA THR A 81 -6.03 -11.67 -7.19
C THR A 81 -6.30 -10.44 -8.07
N PRO A 82 -5.44 -10.13 -9.06
CA PRO A 82 -5.70 -9.04 -10.00
C PRO A 82 -7.05 -9.24 -10.72
N ALA A 83 -7.87 -8.21 -10.74
CA ALA A 83 -9.14 -8.24 -11.46
C ALA A 83 -8.91 -8.23 -12.97
N ASN A 84 -9.63 -9.06 -13.72
CA ASN A 84 -9.59 -9.07 -15.18
C ASN A 84 -10.51 -8.00 -15.76
N VAL A 85 -10.18 -6.73 -15.50
CA VAL A 85 -10.92 -5.54 -15.94
C VAL A 85 -9.95 -4.59 -16.63
N ASN A 86 -10.41 -3.86 -17.64
CA ASN A 86 -9.55 -2.89 -18.31
C ASN A 86 -9.23 -1.73 -17.35
N VAL A 87 -7.97 -1.29 -17.33
CA VAL A 87 -7.50 -0.19 -16.48
C VAL A 87 -8.30 1.10 -16.71
N PHE A 88 -8.74 1.35 -17.94
CA PHE A 88 -9.54 2.53 -18.28
C PHE A 88 -10.96 2.51 -17.68
N ASP A 89 -11.44 1.35 -17.23
CA ASP A 89 -12.76 1.23 -16.63
C ASP A 89 -12.78 1.64 -15.15
N TYR A 90 -11.61 1.59 -14.47
CA TYR A 90 -11.51 1.88 -13.03
C TYR A 90 -10.50 2.99 -12.68
N ILE A 91 -9.66 3.44 -13.62
CA ILE A 91 -8.79 4.61 -13.45
C ILE A 91 -9.15 5.67 -14.47
N LYS A 92 -9.45 6.86 -13.99
CA LYS A 92 -9.57 8.06 -14.81
C LYS A 92 -8.25 8.83 -14.80
N GLY A 93 -7.59 8.96 -15.96
CA GLY A 93 -6.30 9.63 -16.11
C GLY A 93 -5.34 8.85 -17.02
N PHE A 94 -4.15 9.39 -17.30
CA PHE A 94 -3.15 8.74 -18.16
C PHE A 94 -2.08 8.02 -17.33
N LYS A 95 -1.64 6.84 -17.79
CA LYS A 95 -0.48 6.14 -17.21
C LYS A 95 0.74 7.08 -17.23
N GLY A 96 1.34 7.33 -16.06
CA GLY A 96 2.52 8.21 -15.91
C GLY A 96 2.21 9.70 -15.73
N SER A 97 0.96 10.13 -15.88
CA SER A 97 0.49 11.48 -15.56
C SER A 97 -0.98 11.40 -15.17
N ILE A 98 -1.24 10.76 -14.02
CA ILE A 98 -2.56 10.82 -13.41
C ILE A 98 -2.62 12.18 -12.71
N ASN A 99 -3.20 13.14 -13.42
CA ASN A 99 -3.57 14.44 -12.86
C ASN A 99 -4.78 14.23 -11.95
N SER A 100 -4.53 13.72 -10.75
CA SER A 100 -5.48 13.67 -9.65
C SER A 100 -4.71 14.06 -8.39
N SER A 101 -4.50 15.36 -8.24
CA SER A 101 -4.24 16.08 -6.99
C SER A 101 -3.43 15.32 -5.93
N SER A 102 -2.21 14.93 -6.25
CA SER A 102 -1.17 14.68 -5.24
C SER A 102 0.14 14.77 -5.99
N GLU A 103 0.69 15.98 -6.00
CA GLU A 103 2.08 16.17 -6.34
C GLU A 103 2.88 15.24 -5.41
N ILE A 104 3.43 14.14 -5.92
CA ILE A 104 4.50 13.42 -5.21
C ILE A 104 5.73 14.32 -5.28
N ARG A 105 5.69 15.43 -4.53
CA ARG A 105 6.92 16.09 -4.09
C ARG A 105 7.43 15.21 -2.98
N ALA A 106 8.44 14.39 -3.29
CA ALA A 106 9.35 13.92 -2.28
C ALA A 106 10.01 15.16 -1.67
N LEU A 107 9.36 15.79 -0.69
CA LEU A 107 10.01 16.78 0.13
C LEU A 107 10.94 15.98 1.03
N PRO A 108 12.27 16.10 0.87
CA PRO A 108 13.17 15.48 1.83
C PRO A 108 12.79 16.03 3.20
N SER A 109 12.40 15.14 4.12
CA SER A 109 12.19 15.55 5.51
C SER A 109 13.47 16.25 5.97
N PRO A 110 13.39 17.42 6.65
CA PRO A 110 14.58 18.01 7.23
C PRO A 110 15.21 16.96 8.14
N ILE A 111 16.48 16.65 7.88
CA ILE A 111 17.29 15.77 8.72
C ILE A 111 17.29 16.42 10.11
N THR A 112 16.45 15.94 11.02
CA THR A 112 16.55 16.26 12.44
C THR A 112 17.80 15.53 12.93
N ARG A 113 18.85 16.33 13.14
CA ARG A 113 20.09 15.93 13.81
C ARG A 113 19.82 15.51 15.25
#